data_AF-A0A966M726-F1
#
_entry.id   AF-A0A966M726-F1
#
_cell.length_a   1.000
_cell.length_b   1.000
_cell.length_c   1.000
_cell.angle_alpha   90.00
_cell.angle_beta   90.00
_cell.angle_gamma   90.00
#
_symmetry.space_group_name_H-M   'P 1'
#
loop_
_entity.id
_entity.type
_entity.pdbx_description
1 polymer ?
#
loop_
_entity_poly.entity_id
_entity_poly.type
_entity_poly.pdbx_seq_one_letter_code
_entity_poly.pdbx_strand_id
1 'polypeptide(L)' 'RTEDGNDFLFGVSNRKKTSGLRFSRVDGAYFARLFAMALYCYEEGLAATIKTIKDEIKELENNKPALVIPSQAKELN' A
#
# COMPACT_ATOMS: atom_id res chain seq x y z
N ARG A 1 1.46 -21.28 -3.92
CA ARG A 1 0.38 -20.35 -3.50
C ARG A 1 -0.37 -21.04 -2.38
N THR A 2 -0.36 -20.48 -1.17
CA THR A 2 -1.27 -20.89 -0.09
C THR A 2 -2.68 -20.43 -0.44
N GLU A 3 -3.71 -21.09 0.12
CA GLU A 3 -5.13 -20.86 -0.16
C GLU A 3 -5.58 -19.40 0.04
N ASP A 4 -4.83 -18.64 0.86
CA ASP A 4 -5.07 -17.22 1.15
C ASP A 4 -4.31 -16.22 0.26
N GLY A 5 -3.43 -16.67 -0.65
CA GLY A 5 -2.77 -15.85 -1.67
C GLY A 5 -1.82 -14.73 -1.19
N ASN A 6 -1.74 -14.45 0.11
CA ASN A 6 -1.15 -13.20 0.65
C ASN A 6 0.18 -13.38 1.39
N ASP A 7 0.79 -14.57 1.33
CA ASP A 7 2.14 -14.76 1.85
C ASP A 7 3.15 -14.21 0.84
N PHE A 8 3.53 -12.94 1.00
CA PHE A 8 4.68 -12.40 0.29
C PHE A 8 5.92 -13.15 0.80
N LEU A 9 6.54 -13.92 -0.10
CA LEU A 9 7.67 -14.78 0.20
C LEU A 9 8.88 -14.37 -0.65
N PHE A 10 9.91 -13.80 -0.04
CA PHE A 10 11.23 -13.73 -0.70
C PHE A 10 11.95 -15.05 -0.49
N GLY A 11 11.88 -15.95 -1.46
CA GLY A 11 12.68 -17.16 -1.46
C GLY A 11 14.11 -16.85 -1.86
N VAL A 12 15.06 -16.99 -0.95
CA VAL A 12 16.50 -17.02 -1.24
C VAL A 12 16.99 -18.45 -1.09
N SER A 13 17.16 -19.10 -2.24
CA SER A 13 17.62 -20.49 -2.33
C SER A 13 19.14 -20.54 -2.54
N ASN A 14 19.81 -21.33 -1.71
CA ASN A 14 21.15 -21.85 -1.95
C ASN A 14 21.02 -23.36 -2.23
N ARG A 15 21.92 -23.96 -3.03
CA ARG A 15 22.02 -25.42 -3.30
C ARG A 15 21.85 -26.32 -2.05
N LYS A 16 22.07 -25.83 -0.82
CA LYS A 16 21.93 -26.58 0.44
C LYS A 16 20.68 -26.25 1.28
N LYS A 17 20.09 -25.05 1.17
CA LYS A 17 18.95 -24.61 1.99
C LYS A 17 18.10 -23.59 1.24
N THR A 18 16.79 -23.78 1.30
CA THR A 18 15.80 -22.76 0.94
C THR A 18 15.49 -21.96 2.20
N SER A 19 16.01 -20.74 2.27
CA SER A 19 15.63 -19.76 3.29
C SER A 19 14.72 -18.72 2.65
N GLY A 20 13.80 -18.13 3.41
CA GLY A 20 12.98 -17.07 2.86
C GLY A 20 12.41 -16.15 3.90
N LEU A 21 12.12 -14.93 3.48
CA LEU A 21 11.41 -13.95 4.28
C LEU A 21 9.91 -14.11 3.99
N ARG A 22 9.12 -14.44 5.02
CA ARG A 22 7.66 -14.45 4.94
C ARG A 22 7.13 -13.22 5.65
N PHE A 23 6.40 -12.37 4.95
CA PHE A 23 5.72 -11.25 5.58
C PHE A 23 4.39 -11.68 6.18
N SER A 24 3.93 -10.93 7.19
CA SER A 24 2.54 -11.00 7.61
C SER A 24 1.62 -10.45 6.52
N ARG A 25 0.31 -10.74 6.61
CA ARG A 25 -0.69 -10.19 5.67
C ARG A 25 -0.69 -8.66 5.63
N VAL A 26 -0.31 -8.01 6.73
CA VAL A 26 -0.27 -6.54 6.84
C VAL A 26 1.06 -6.00 6.30
N ASP A 27 2.18 -6.58 6.74
CA ASP A 27 3.52 -6.07 6.41
C ASP A 27 3.85 -6.27 4.92
N GLY A 28 3.31 -7.32 4.29
CA GLY A 28 3.56 -7.61 2.88
C GLY A 28 3.05 -6.52 1.95
N ALA A 29 1.87 -5.94 2.25
CA ALA A 29 1.32 -4.84 1.47
C ALA A 29 2.15 -3.56 1.60
N TYR A 30 2.59 -3.23 2.82
CA TYR A 30 3.48 -2.08 3.05
C TYR A 30 4.82 -2.26 2.35
N PHE A 31 5.42 -3.45 2.45
CA PHE A 31 6.67 -3.76 1.76
C PHE A 31 6.50 -3.64 0.24
N ALA A 32 5.45 -4.22 -0.34
CA ALA A 32 5.21 -4.17 -1.78
C ALA A 32 5.09 -2.72 -2.28
N ARG A 33 4.39 -1.86 -1.52
CA ARG A 33 4.25 -0.45 -1.87
C ARG A 33 5.56 0.31 -1.75
N LEU A 34 6.33 0.08 -0.68
CA LEU A 34 7.67 0.66 -0.52
C LEU A 34 8.62 0.21 -1.65
N PHE A 35 8.58 -1.07 -2.02
CA PHE A 35 9.41 -1.65 -3.07
C PHE A 35 9.06 -1.08 -4.44
N ALA A 36 7.77 -0.92 -4.76
CA ALA A 36 7.33 -0.26 -5.98
C ALA A 36 7.83 1.20 -6.05
N MET A 37 7.78 1.94 -4.94
CA MET A 37 8.34 3.29 -4.86
C MET A 37 9.86 3.33 -5.04
N ALA A 38 10.57 2.36 -4.47
CA ALA A 38 12.02 2.24 -4.64
C ALA A 38 12.39 1.97 -6.11
N LEU A 39 11.64 1.10 -6.80
CA LEU A 39 11.81 0.84 -8.24
C LEU A 39 11.54 2.09 -9.06
N TYR A 40 10.43 2.80 -8.79
CA TYR A 40 10.13 4.06 -9.47
C TYR A 40 11.22 5.12 -9.24
N CYS A 41 11.76 5.21 -8.02
CA CYS A 41 12.88 6.10 -7.72
C CYS A 41 14.17 5.71 -8.44
N TYR A 42 14.38 4.42 -8.68
CA TYR A 42 15.52 3.94 -9.46
C TYR A 42 15.38 4.29 -10.95
N GLU A 43 14.16 4.21 -11.50
CA GLU A 43 13.89 4.47 -12.92
C GLU A 43 13.82 5.97 -13.25
N GLU A 44 13.07 6.75 -12.45
CA GLU A 44 12.73 8.15 -12.73
C GLU A 44 13.48 9.15 -11.82
N GLY A 45 14.19 8.65 -10.82
CA GLY A 45 14.92 9.46 -9.86
C GLY A 45 14.10 9.96 -8.67
N LEU A 46 14.82 10.46 -7.68
CA LEU A 46 14.26 10.86 -6.38
C LEU A 46 13.28 12.04 -6.49
N ALA A 47 13.57 13.03 -7.33
CA ALA A 47 12.74 14.22 -7.46
C ALA A 47 11.34 13.91 -8.03
N ALA A 48 11.28 13.08 -9.08
CA ALA A 48 10.02 12.62 -9.66
C ALA A 48 9.22 11.81 -8.62
N THR A 49 9.88 10.92 -7.90
CA THR A 49 9.26 10.10 -6.85
C THR A 49 8.62 10.93 -5.74
N ILE A 50 9.33 11.94 -5.23
CA ILE A 50 8.78 12.84 -4.20
C ILE A 50 7.54 13.58 -4.70
N LYS A 51 7.54 14.00 -5.97
CA LYS A 51 6.38 14.66 -6.57
C LYS A 51 5.19 13.71 -6.62
N THR A 52 5.36 12.50 -7.14
CA THR A 52 4.32 11.49 -7.23
C THR A 52 3.74 11.13 -5.87
N ILE A 53 4.57 10.98 -4.84
CA ILE A 53 4.11 10.75 -3.45
C ILE A 53 3.20 11.88 -2.97
N LYS A 54 3.61 13.14 -3.20
CA LYS A 54 2.82 14.30 -2.77
C LYS A 54 1.49 14.41 -3.52
N ASP A 55 1.49 14.05 -4.79
CA ASP A 55 0.28 14.08 -5.62
C ASP A 55 -0.69 12.96 -5.19
N GLU A 56 -0.22 11.74 -4.94
CA GLU A 56 -1.03 10.65 -4.37
C GLU A 56 -1.66 11.03 -3.02
N ILE A 57 -0.91 11.67 -2.12
CA ILE A 57 -1.44 12.09 -0.80
C ILE A 57 -2.59 13.08 -0.98
N LYS A 58 -2.45 14.06 -1.88
CA LYS A 58 -3.52 15.03 -2.16
C LYS A 58 -4.75 14.37 -2.77
N GLU A 59 -4.56 13.42 -3.69
CA GLU A 59 -5.69 12.68 -4.27
C GLU A 59 -6.42 11.84 -3.22
N LEU A 60 -5.70 11.22 -2.29
CA LEU A 60 -6.30 10.47 -1.19
C LEU A 60 -7.09 11.36 -0.23
N GLU A 61 -6.60 12.57 0.04
CA GLU A 61 -7.32 13.57 0.83
C GLU A 61 -8.63 13.98 0.14
N ASN A 62 -8.60 14.21 -1.18
CA ASN A 62 -9.78 14.57 -1.97
C ASN A 62 -10.81 13.44 -2.08
N ASN A 63 -10.34 12.18 -2.10
CA ASN A 63 -11.21 11.00 -2.18
C ASN A 63 -11.77 10.56 -0.82
N LYS A 64 -11.41 11.25 0.28
CA LYS A 64 -11.94 10.92 1.59
C LYS A 64 -13.46 11.20 1.60
N PRO A 65 -14.31 10.21 1.93
CA PRO A 65 -15.74 10.40 1.89
C PRO A 65 -16.15 11.48 2.89
N ALA A 66 -16.87 12.49 2.39
CA ALA A 66 -17.47 13.51 3.24
C ALA A 66 -18.48 12.83 4.17
N LEU A 67 -18.32 13.02 5.48
CA LEU A 67 -19.30 12.59 6.48
C LEU A 67 -20.53 13.50 6.36
N VAL A 68 -21.41 13.19 5.41
CA VAL A 68 -22.71 13.84 5.31
C VAL A 68 -23.61 13.18 6.36
N ILE A 69 -23.73 13.79 7.53
CA ILE A 69 -24.76 13.39 8.50
C ILE A 69 -26.09 13.85 7.88
N PRO A 70 -27.02 12.96 7.52
CA PRO A 70 -28.36 13.40 7.16
C PRO A 70 -28.93 14.09 8.40
N SER A 71 -29.05 15.42 8.33
CA SER A 71 -29.78 16.21 9.31
C SER A 71 -31.08 15.48 9.63
N GLN A 72 -31.27 15.10 10.90
CA GLN A 72 -32.57 14.71 11.43
C GLN A 72 -33.47 15.95 11.38
N ALA A 73 -33.94 16.27 10.18
CA ALA A 73 -34.88 17.34 9.95
C ALA A 73 -36.27 16.83 10.34
N LYS A 74 -36.71 17.27 11.52
CA LYS A 74 -38.10 17.50 11.95
C LYS A 74 -39.07 16.32 11.89
N GLU A 75 -39.31 15.73 13.05
CA GLU A 75 -40.68 15.45 13.51
C GLU A 75 -40.85 16.02 14.93
N LEU A 76 -41.09 17.33 14.99
CA LEU A 76 -41.88 17.95 16.06
C LEU A 76 -43.01 18.69 15.34
N ASN A 77 -44.17 18.05 15.26
CA ASN A 77 -45.51 18.64 15.27
C ASN A 77 -46.54 17.52 15.37
#